data_AF-A0A0C3NQF1-F1
#
_entry.id   AF-A0A0C3NQF1-F1
#
_cell.length_a   1.000
_cell.length_b   1.000
_cell.length_c   1.000
_cell.angle_alpha   90.00
_cell.angle_beta   90.00
_cell.angle_gamma   90.00
#
_symmetry.space_group_name_H-M   'P 1'
#
loop_
_entity.id
_entity.type
_entity.pdbx_description
1 polymer ?
#
loop_
_entity_poly.entity_id
_entity_poly.type
_entity_poly.pdbx_seq_one_letter_code
_entity_poly.pdbx_strand_id
1 'polypeptide(L)'
;DIRGFSIAEGDIVVTCIGLFTELLLGRYALPPPLEPGSLLSQHAARIASRCQSLLTDLKDHRSGAYNNLILPQSELGVTALGHAHAYGVARAAGVPPPLLDLFECFVVKQDLLWYAEHAGLMDDAFRRREDAAVRAAVPHLRAYVDALKWRELVTAPIVSDEIWAEGVLGKLKPQGGSEAQHPALYAYRPERGRKIPAML
;
A
#
# COMPACT_ATOMS: atom_id res chain seq x y z
N ASP A 1 5.87 -9.41 16.71
CA ASP A 1 5.39 -10.67 16.14
C ASP A 1 5.44 -10.69 14.60
N ILE A 2 4.76 -9.78 13.90
CA ILE A 2 4.64 -9.80 12.41
C ILE A 2 5.99 -9.80 11.65
N ARG A 3 7.03 -9.15 12.17
CA ARG A 3 8.38 -9.16 11.54
C ARG A 3 9.07 -10.53 11.58
N GLY A 4 8.60 -11.48 12.39
CA GLY A 4 9.12 -12.85 12.38
C GLY A 4 8.65 -13.65 11.16
N PHE A 5 7.44 -13.35 10.64
CA PHE A 5 6.88 -14.04 9.48
C PHE A 5 7.69 -13.82 8.20
N SER A 6 8.35 -12.66 8.05
CA SER A 6 9.18 -12.36 6.87
C SER A 6 10.46 -13.20 6.77
N ILE A 7 10.76 -14.02 7.78
CA ILE A 7 11.97 -14.86 7.84
C ILE A 7 11.60 -16.33 8.12
N ALA A 8 10.54 -16.58 8.89
CA ALA A 8 10.17 -17.91 9.36
C ALA A 8 9.88 -18.92 8.25
N GLU A 9 9.29 -18.49 7.13
CA GLU A 9 8.98 -19.35 5.97
C GLU A 9 10.04 -19.26 4.86
N GLY A 10 11.19 -18.67 5.18
CA GLY A 10 12.21 -18.25 4.24
C GLY A 10 12.27 -16.73 4.16
N ASP A 11 13.47 -16.22 3.89
CA ASP A 11 13.65 -14.79 3.61
C ASP A 11 12.81 -14.40 2.38
N ILE A 12 12.07 -13.30 2.48
CA ILE A 12 11.16 -12.83 1.41
C ILE A 12 11.91 -12.70 0.08
N VAL A 13 13.11 -12.12 0.09
CA VAL A 13 13.89 -11.90 -1.13
C VAL A 13 14.31 -13.23 -1.74
N VAL A 14 14.78 -14.18 -0.92
CA VAL A 14 15.14 -15.53 -1.37
C VAL A 14 13.93 -16.25 -1.99
N THR A 15 12.76 -16.10 -1.37
CA THR A 15 11.51 -16.69 -1.87
C THR A 15 11.10 -16.06 -3.20
N CYS A 16 11.16 -14.74 -3.31
CA CYS A 16 10.90 -14.03 -4.56
C CYS A 16 11.86 -14.43 -5.67
N ILE A 17 13.16 -14.59 -5.37
CA ILE A 17 14.16 -15.08 -6.32
C ILE A 17 13.78 -16.46 -6.87
N GLY A 18 13.43 -17.39 -5.97
CA GLY A 18 13.00 -18.73 -6.34
C GLY A 18 11.78 -18.68 -7.25
N LEU A 19 10.69 -18.09 -6.78
CA LEU A 19 9.42 -18.01 -7.52
C LEU A 19 9.58 -17.31 -8.87
N PHE A 20 10.22 -16.15 -8.92
CA PHE A 20 10.36 -15.38 -10.16
C PHE A 20 11.19 -16.13 -11.19
N THR A 21 12.27 -16.80 -10.77
CA THR A 21 13.09 -17.63 -11.66
C THR A 21 12.28 -18.78 -12.26
N GLU A 22 11.49 -19.49 -11.44
CA GLU A 22 10.63 -20.57 -11.92
C GLU A 22 9.58 -20.08 -12.94
N LEU A 23 9.02 -18.89 -12.71
CA LEU A 23 8.09 -18.24 -13.64
C LEU A 23 8.76 -17.87 -14.96
N LEU A 24 9.95 -17.24 -14.92
CA LEU A 24 10.67 -16.84 -16.13
C LEU A 24 11.10 -18.04 -16.99
N LEU A 25 11.48 -19.14 -16.34
CA LEU A 25 11.84 -20.41 -16.99
C LEU A 25 10.62 -21.19 -17.51
N GLY A 26 9.40 -20.74 -17.19
CA GLY A 26 8.16 -21.43 -17.56
C GLY A 26 7.97 -22.79 -16.88
N ARG A 27 8.69 -23.05 -15.78
CA ARG A 27 8.54 -24.26 -14.96
C ARG A 27 7.32 -24.19 -14.05
N TYR A 28 6.89 -22.96 -13.74
CA TYR A 28 5.65 -22.67 -13.02
C TYR A 28 4.83 -21.65 -13.80
N ALA A 29 3.51 -21.68 -13.64
CA ALA A 29 2.60 -20.72 -14.23
C ALA A 29 1.57 -20.28 -13.19
N LEU A 30 1.36 -18.97 -13.08
CA LEU A 30 0.28 -18.39 -12.31
C LEU A 30 -0.96 -18.21 -13.19
N PRO A 31 -2.17 -18.26 -12.61
CA PRO A 31 -3.36 -17.79 -13.33
C PRO A 31 -3.14 -16.34 -13.79
N PRO A 32 -3.73 -15.89 -14.90
CA PRO A 32 -3.67 -14.49 -15.28
C PRO A 32 -4.41 -13.61 -14.25
N PRO A 33 -4.00 -12.36 -14.04
CA PRO A 33 -4.78 -11.41 -13.24
C PRO A 33 -6.21 -11.28 -13.80
N LEU A 34 -7.20 -11.15 -12.91
CA LEU A 34 -8.62 -11.02 -13.31
C LEU A 34 -8.90 -9.74 -14.11
N GLU A 35 -8.03 -8.74 -14.01
CA GLU A 35 -8.10 -7.48 -14.75
C GLU A 35 -6.83 -7.26 -15.57
N PRO A 36 -6.62 -7.98 -16.69
CA PRO A 36 -5.40 -7.89 -17.49
C PRO A 36 -5.13 -6.50 -18.07
N GLY A 37 -6.19 -5.71 -18.26
CA GLY A 37 -6.10 -4.35 -18.79
C GLY A 37 -5.77 -3.28 -17.75
N SER A 38 -5.72 -3.60 -16.45
CA SER A 38 -5.38 -2.62 -15.42
C SER A 38 -3.93 -2.14 -15.55
N LEU A 39 -3.66 -0.93 -15.05
CA LEU A 39 -2.29 -0.37 -15.05
C LEU A 39 -1.31 -1.29 -14.32
N LEU A 40 -1.75 -1.91 -13.22
CA LEU A 40 -0.93 -2.81 -12.41
C LEU A 40 -0.61 -4.12 -13.16
N SER A 41 -1.58 -4.68 -13.89
CA SER A 41 -1.37 -5.86 -14.72
C SER A 41 -0.39 -5.57 -15.86
N GLN A 42 -0.50 -4.39 -16.49
CA GLN A 42 0.44 -3.97 -17.54
C GLN A 42 1.86 -3.80 -17.01
N HIS A 43 2.02 -3.21 -15.82
CA HIS A 43 3.32 -3.07 -15.15
C HIS A 43 3.97 -4.42 -14.87
N ALA A 44 3.23 -5.34 -14.26
CA ALA A 44 3.70 -6.68 -13.96
C ALA A 44 4.11 -7.45 -15.24
N ALA A 45 3.27 -7.40 -16.28
CA ALA A 45 3.56 -8.03 -17.57
C ALA A 45 4.81 -7.43 -18.23
N ARG A 46 5.01 -6.11 -18.13
CA ARG A 46 6.18 -5.44 -18.70
C ARG A 46 7.46 -5.85 -17.99
N ILE A 47 7.48 -5.93 -16.66
CA ILE A 47 8.63 -6.40 -15.89
C ILE A 47 8.98 -7.84 -16.28
N ALA A 48 7.99 -8.74 -16.28
CA ALA A 48 8.17 -10.14 -16.66
C ALA A 48 8.72 -10.28 -18.08
N SER A 49 8.12 -9.59 -19.06
CA SER A 49 8.56 -9.65 -20.46
C SER A 49 10.00 -9.16 -20.64
N ARG A 50 10.40 -8.07 -19.98
CA ARG A 50 11.77 -7.55 -20.02
C ARG A 50 12.78 -8.57 -19.47
N CYS A 51 12.49 -9.14 -18.30
CA CYS A 51 13.36 -10.14 -17.69
C CYS A 51 13.43 -11.44 -18.51
N GLN A 52 12.35 -11.82 -19.16
CA GLN A 52 12.30 -13.00 -20.03
C GLN A 52 13.10 -12.79 -21.33
N SER A 53 13.05 -11.59 -21.91
CA SER A 53 13.94 -11.22 -23.03
C SER A 53 15.41 -11.27 -22.62
N LEU A 54 15.77 -10.67 -21.47
CA LEU A 54 17.15 -10.72 -20.96
C LEU A 54 17.62 -12.16 -20.70
N LEU A 55 16.77 -13.00 -20.12
CA LEU A 55 17.10 -14.41 -19.88
C LEU A 55 17.34 -15.17 -21.19
N THR A 56 16.54 -14.87 -22.22
CA THR A 56 16.70 -15.46 -23.56
C THR A 56 18.06 -15.07 -24.16
N ASP A 57 18.48 -13.82 -24.01
CA ASP A 57 19.76 -13.32 -24.50
C ASP A 57 20.94 -13.94 -23.74
N LEU A 58 20.83 -14.08 -22.41
CA LEU A 58 21.85 -14.65 -21.54
C LEU A 58 21.99 -16.17 -21.66
N LYS A 59 20.92 -16.88 -22.04
CA LYS A 59 20.83 -18.35 -22.22
C LYS A 59 21.08 -19.21 -20.97
N ASP A 60 21.52 -18.62 -19.86
CA ASP A 60 21.80 -19.31 -18.62
C ASP A 60 21.38 -18.50 -17.38
N HIS A 61 20.46 -19.08 -16.61
CA HIS A 61 19.95 -18.53 -15.36
C HIS A 61 20.90 -18.71 -14.16
N ARG A 62 22.05 -19.39 -14.35
CA ARG A 62 23.10 -19.57 -13.32
C ARG A 62 24.31 -18.68 -13.56
N SER A 63 24.28 -17.87 -14.61
CA SER A 63 25.38 -16.99 -14.98
C SER A 63 25.53 -15.81 -14.01
N GLY A 64 26.75 -15.27 -13.87
CA GLY A 64 26.96 -14.03 -13.12
C GLY A 64 26.19 -12.84 -13.70
N ALA A 65 25.95 -12.83 -15.01
CA ALA A 65 25.12 -11.82 -15.68
C ALA A 65 23.64 -11.91 -15.24
N TYR A 66 23.09 -13.11 -15.09
CA TYR A 66 21.75 -13.31 -14.52
C TYR A 66 21.67 -12.73 -13.10
N ASN A 67 22.69 -12.98 -12.28
CA ASN A 67 22.75 -12.48 -10.91
C ASN A 67 22.81 -10.95 -10.83
N ASN A 68 23.41 -10.29 -11.83
CA ASN A 68 23.54 -8.84 -11.84
C ASN A 68 22.32 -8.13 -12.44
N LEU A 69 21.64 -8.75 -13.42
CA LEU A 69 20.61 -8.07 -14.21
C LEU A 69 19.18 -8.52 -13.88
N ILE A 70 18.97 -9.80 -13.53
CA ILE A 70 17.64 -10.37 -13.34
C ILE A 70 17.35 -10.62 -11.87
N LEU A 71 18.27 -11.18 -11.09
CA LEU A 71 18.03 -11.42 -9.66
C LEU A 71 17.55 -10.19 -8.89
N PRO A 72 18.11 -8.98 -9.08
CA PRO A 72 17.65 -7.78 -8.38
C PRO A 72 16.21 -7.37 -8.73
N GLN A 73 15.66 -7.90 -9.82
CA GLN A 73 14.29 -7.62 -10.27
C GLN A 73 13.27 -8.59 -9.66
N SER A 74 13.71 -9.65 -8.96
CA SER A 74 12.82 -10.75 -8.55
C SER A 74 11.73 -10.31 -7.57
N GLU A 75 12.12 -9.56 -6.54
CA GLU A 75 11.16 -9.02 -5.56
C GLU A 75 10.17 -8.07 -6.22
N LEU A 76 10.67 -7.15 -7.07
CA LEU A 76 9.83 -6.22 -7.83
C LEU A 76 8.84 -6.98 -8.73
N GLY A 77 9.31 -7.98 -9.47
CA GLY A 77 8.48 -8.77 -10.38
C GLY A 77 7.39 -9.55 -9.66
N VAL A 78 7.72 -10.23 -8.56
CA VAL A 78 6.74 -10.98 -7.75
C VAL A 78 5.75 -10.04 -7.08
N THR A 79 6.22 -8.91 -6.56
CA THR A 79 5.36 -7.91 -5.91
C THR A 79 4.40 -7.26 -6.91
N ALA A 80 4.87 -6.89 -8.10
CA ALA A 80 4.03 -6.34 -9.16
C ALA A 80 2.93 -7.33 -9.60
N LEU A 81 3.28 -8.62 -9.75
CA LEU A 81 2.29 -9.67 -10.01
C LEU A 81 1.27 -9.77 -8.87
N GLY A 82 1.73 -9.77 -7.62
CA GLY A 82 0.88 -9.76 -6.43
C GLY A 82 -0.10 -8.59 -6.42
N HIS A 83 0.36 -7.38 -6.73
CA HIS A 83 -0.49 -6.19 -6.82
C HIS A 83 -1.56 -6.31 -7.92
N ALA A 84 -1.19 -6.79 -9.11
CA ALA A 84 -2.13 -7.01 -10.21
C ALA A 84 -3.23 -8.01 -9.83
N HIS A 85 -2.86 -9.12 -9.18
CA HIS A 85 -3.81 -10.11 -8.68
C HIS A 85 -4.71 -9.55 -7.57
N ALA A 86 -4.11 -8.89 -6.57
CA ALA A 86 -4.84 -8.32 -5.45
C ALA A 86 -5.89 -7.31 -5.92
N TYR A 87 -5.52 -6.42 -6.86
CA TYR A 87 -6.44 -5.44 -7.42
C TYR A 87 -7.61 -6.11 -8.15
N GLY A 88 -7.33 -7.07 -9.03
CA GLY A 88 -8.36 -7.77 -9.79
C GLY A 88 -9.34 -8.53 -8.91
N VAL A 89 -8.82 -9.25 -7.90
CA VAL A 89 -9.65 -9.99 -6.94
C VAL A 89 -10.44 -9.04 -6.05
N ALA A 90 -9.84 -7.97 -5.54
CA ALA A 90 -10.53 -6.99 -4.71
C ALA A 90 -11.69 -6.33 -5.47
N ARG A 91 -11.48 -5.96 -6.74
CA ARG A 91 -12.54 -5.44 -7.60
C ARG A 91 -13.65 -6.46 -7.82
N ALA A 92 -13.31 -7.71 -8.12
CA ALA A 92 -14.30 -8.79 -8.30
C ALA A 92 -15.09 -9.09 -7.01
N ALA A 93 -14.45 -8.95 -5.85
CA ALA A 93 -15.08 -9.12 -4.54
C ALA A 93 -15.96 -7.93 -4.11
N GLY A 94 -16.04 -6.87 -4.92
CA GLY A 94 -16.85 -5.70 -4.62
C GLY A 94 -16.25 -4.76 -3.58
N VAL A 95 -14.92 -4.73 -3.43
CA VAL A 95 -14.25 -3.73 -2.59
C VAL A 95 -14.62 -2.32 -3.09
N PRO A 96 -14.99 -1.39 -2.20
CA PRO A 96 -15.39 -0.04 -2.59
C PRO A 96 -14.37 0.66 -3.51
N PRO A 97 -14.80 1.30 -4.61
CA PRO A 97 -13.91 1.96 -5.55
C PRO A 97 -12.91 2.94 -4.92
N PRO A 98 -13.28 3.78 -3.92
CA PRO A 98 -12.31 4.68 -3.28
C PRO A 98 -11.11 3.96 -2.63
N LEU A 99 -11.31 2.74 -2.13
CA LEU A 99 -10.22 1.93 -1.56
C LEU A 99 -9.34 1.31 -2.66
N LEU A 100 -9.95 0.91 -3.78
CA LEU A 100 -9.21 0.42 -4.95
C LEU A 100 -8.35 1.54 -5.56
N ASP A 101 -8.90 2.76 -5.65
CA ASP A 101 -8.17 3.93 -6.15
C ASP A 101 -6.99 4.30 -5.24
N LEU A 102 -7.19 4.24 -3.92
CA LEU A 102 -6.11 4.44 -2.95
C LEU A 102 -5.03 3.35 -3.07
N PHE A 103 -5.42 2.09 -3.21
CA PHE A 103 -4.49 0.99 -3.41
C PHE A 103 -3.68 1.16 -4.69
N GLU A 104 -4.35 1.47 -5.82
CA GLU A 104 -3.65 1.70 -7.08
C GLU A 104 -2.69 2.90 -6.97
N CYS A 105 -3.09 4.00 -6.32
CA CYS A 105 -2.20 5.14 -6.08
C CYS A 105 -0.98 4.76 -5.22
N PHE A 106 -1.17 3.94 -4.19
CA PHE A 106 -0.07 3.44 -3.35
C PHE A 106 0.92 2.61 -4.17
N VAL A 107 0.44 1.68 -5.01
CA VAL A 107 1.30 0.84 -5.85
C VAL A 107 2.03 1.69 -6.90
N VAL A 108 1.32 2.61 -7.56
CA VAL A 108 1.91 3.51 -8.57
C VAL A 108 3.06 4.33 -7.99
N LYS A 109 2.95 4.79 -6.74
CA LYS A 109 4.03 5.55 -6.07
C LYS A 109 5.34 4.80 -5.96
N GLN A 110 5.30 3.47 -5.92
CA GLN A 110 6.50 2.66 -5.75
C GLN A 110 7.37 2.62 -7.01
N ASP A 111 6.81 2.93 -8.19
CA ASP A 111 7.53 2.94 -9.47
C ASP A 111 7.00 4.04 -10.41
N LEU A 112 6.97 5.28 -9.92
CA LEU A 112 6.45 6.43 -10.69
C LEU A 112 7.15 6.62 -12.05
N LEU A 113 8.44 6.28 -12.14
CA LEU A 113 9.18 6.39 -13.39
C LEU A 113 8.56 5.51 -14.48
N TRP A 114 8.28 4.24 -14.17
CA TRP A 114 7.65 3.35 -15.13
C TRP A 114 6.29 3.87 -15.60
N TYR A 115 5.44 4.33 -14.67
CA TYR A 115 4.10 4.84 -14.99
C TYR A 115 4.15 6.16 -15.78
N ALA A 116 5.13 7.02 -15.52
CA ALA A 116 5.33 8.23 -16.32
C ALA A 116 5.71 7.87 -17.77
N GLU A 117 6.65 6.95 -17.95
CA GLU A 117 7.15 6.55 -19.28
C GLU A 117 6.14 5.74 -20.10
N HIS A 118 5.41 4.83 -19.46
CA HIS A 118 4.60 3.82 -20.17
C HIS A 118 3.09 4.08 -20.10
N ALA A 119 2.63 4.82 -19.09
CA ALA A 119 1.21 5.15 -18.90
C ALA A 119 0.90 6.65 -19.01
N GLY A 120 1.92 7.49 -19.29
CA GLY A 120 1.76 8.94 -19.41
C GLY A 120 1.31 9.62 -18.11
N LEU A 121 1.50 8.95 -16.98
CA LEU A 121 1.03 9.42 -15.68
C LEU A 121 2.06 10.38 -15.07
N MET A 122 1.97 11.64 -15.48
CA MET A 122 2.85 12.71 -15.01
C MET A 122 2.55 13.09 -13.55
N ASP A 123 3.55 13.64 -12.86
CA ASP A 123 3.54 13.96 -11.43
C ASP A 123 2.29 14.76 -10.97
N ASP A 124 1.91 15.82 -11.69
CA ASP A 124 0.72 16.62 -11.35
C ASP A 124 -0.61 15.87 -11.54
N ALA A 125 -0.71 15.07 -12.60
CA ALA A 125 -1.88 14.24 -12.85
C ALA A 125 -2.01 13.17 -11.76
N PHE A 126 -0.89 12.58 -11.36
CA PHE A 126 -0.83 11.62 -10.26
C PHE A 126 -1.27 12.24 -8.92
N ARG A 127 -0.75 13.43 -8.56
CA ARG A 127 -1.15 14.12 -7.31
C ARG A 127 -2.63 14.42 -7.24
N ARG A 128 -3.23 14.87 -8.35
CA ARG A 128 -4.69 15.12 -8.43
C ARG A 128 -5.48 13.84 -8.27
N ARG A 129 -5.01 12.74 -8.87
CA ARG A 129 -5.62 11.42 -8.74
C ARG A 129 -5.59 10.93 -7.29
N GLU A 130 -4.45 11.06 -6.62
CA GLU A 130 -4.32 10.69 -5.22
C GLU A 130 -5.21 11.56 -4.31
N ASP A 131 -5.20 12.89 -4.47
CA ASP A 131 -6.06 13.79 -3.69
C ASP A 131 -7.54 13.42 -3.85
N ALA A 132 -7.98 13.11 -5.07
CA ALA A 132 -9.34 12.65 -5.33
C ALA A 132 -9.66 11.32 -4.62
N ALA A 133 -8.76 10.33 -4.69
CA ALA A 133 -8.94 9.03 -4.03
C ALA A 133 -9.04 9.19 -2.50
N VAL A 134 -8.16 10.00 -1.90
CA VAL A 134 -8.19 10.30 -0.46
C VAL A 134 -9.48 11.01 -0.08
N ARG A 135 -9.88 12.06 -0.80
CA ARG A 135 -11.13 12.80 -0.52
C ARG A 135 -12.37 11.92 -0.64
N ALA A 136 -12.37 10.97 -1.56
CA ALA A 136 -13.47 10.02 -1.70
C ALA A 136 -13.50 8.98 -0.57
N ALA A 137 -12.34 8.53 -0.07
CA ALA A 137 -12.25 7.49 0.93
C ALA A 137 -12.44 7.99 2.38
N VAL A 138 -11.88 9.14 2.72
CA VAL A 138 -11.83 9.67 4.11
C VAL A 138 -13.21 9.77 4.77
N PRO A 139 -14.26 10.30 4.12
CA PRO A 139 -15.60 10.39 4.74
C PRO A 139 -16.18 9.04 5.16
N HIS A 140 -15.75 7.95 4.52
CA HIS A 140 -16.24 6.60 4.75
C HIS A 140 -15.25 5.70 5.50
N LEU A 141 -14.08 6.24 5.90
CA LEU A 141 -12.99 5.47 6.51
C LEU A 141 -13.46 4.68 7.74
N ARG A 142 -14.27 5.31 8.61
CA ARG A 142 -14.83 4.63 9.78
C ARG A 142 -15.70 3.44 9.38
N ALA A 143 -16.56 3.59 8.40
CA ALA A 143 -17.41 2.50 7.91
C ALA A 143 -16.58 1.36 7.30
N TYR A 144 -15.53 1.67 6.53
CA TYR A 144 -14.64 0.65 5.96
C TYR A 144 -13.90 -0.14 7.03
N VAL A 145 -13.35 0.57 8.02
CA VAL A 145 -12.67 -0.04 9.17
C VAL A 145 -13.66 -0.91 9.96
N ASP A 146 -14.87 -0.43 10.21
CA ASP A 146 -15.88 -1.16 10.98
C ASP A 146 -16.36 -2.44 10.28
N ALA A 147 -16.40 -2.43 8.94
CA ALA A 147 -16.73 -3.61 8.14
C ALA A 147 -15.74 -4.77 8.31
N LEU A 148 -14.51 -4.51 8.75
CA LEU A 148 -13.52 -5.54 9.06
C LEU A 148 -13.82 -6.31 10.36
N LYS A 149 -14.81 -5.86 11.15
CA LYS A 149 -15.20 -6.47 12.45
C LYS A 149 -14.03 -6.66 13.42
N TRP A 150 -13.04 -5.76 13.36
CA TRP A 150 -11.78 -5.86 14.11
C TRP A 150 -11.91 -5.58 15.61
N ARG A 151 -13.00 -4.92 16.04
CA ARG A 151 -13.17 -4.46 17.44
C ARG A 151 -13.17 -5.60 18.46
N GLU A 152 -13.56 -6.80 18.05
CA GLU A 152 -13.57 -7.98 18.92
C GLU A 152 -12.16 -8.57 19.11
N LEU A 153 -11.21 -8.20 18.26
CA LEU A 153 -9.86 -8.77 18.23
C LEU A 153 -8.80 -7.85 18.84
N VAL A 154 -9.05 -6.55 18.89
CA VAL A 154 -8.06 -5.57 19.37
C VAL A 154 -8.32 -5.18 20.81
N THR A 155 -7.33 -5.46 21.66
CA THR A 155 -7.34 -5.14 23.10
C THR A 155 -6.72 -3.79 23.44
N ALA A 156 -6.19 -3.08 22.44
CA ALA A 156 -5.52 -1.80 22.66
C ALA A 156 -6.52 -0.74 23.16
N PRO A 157 -6.24 -0.04 24.27
CA PRO A 157 -7.20 0.87 24.90
C PRO A 157 -7.55 2.10 24.04
N ILE A 158 -6.71 2.48 23.07
CA ILE A 158 -6.90 3.65 22.17
C ILE A 158 -8.09 3.50 21.21
N VAL A 159 -8.71 2.33 21.17
CA VAL A 159 -9.78 1.99 20.20
C VAL A 159 -11.17 2.44 20.65
N SER A 160 -11.30 2.81 21.93
CA SER A 160 -12.51 3.36 22.55
C SER A 160 -12.13 4.58 23.39
N ASP A 161 -12.88 5.67 23.24
CA ASP A 161 -12.67 6.89 24.02
C ASP A 161 -12.86 6.63 25.51
N GLU A 162 -13.82 5.76 25.86
CA GLU A 162 -14.10 5.36 27.23
C GLU A 162 -12.93 4.55 27.84
N ILE A 163 -12.48 3.49 27.15
CA ILE A 163 -11.37 2.64 27.62
C ILE A 163 -10.06 3.46 27.68
N TRP A 164 -9.85 4.37 26.74
CA TRP A 164 -8.71 5.26 26.73
C TRP A 164 -8.71 6.23 27.91
N ALA A 165 -9.85 6.87 28.17
CA ALA A 165 -10.02 7.82 29.27
C ALA A 165 -9.83 7.15 30.64
N GLU A 166 -10.47 6.01 30.87
CA GLU A 166 -10.42 5.32 32.17
C GLU A 166 -9.13 4.50 32.34
N GLY A 167 -8.73 3.77 31.30
CA GLY A 167 -7.66 2.79 31.34
C GLY A 167 -6.26 3.38 31.24
N VAL A 168 -6.10 4.51 30.55
CA VAL A 168 -4.80 5.15 30.29
C VAL A 168 -4.75 6.53 30.93
N LEU A 169 -5.61 7.47 30.52
CA LEU A 169 -5.54 8.85 31.01
C LEU A 169 -5.79 8.96 32.52
N GLY A 170 -6.75 8.19 33.05
CA GLY A 170 -7.03 8.13 34.49
C GLY A 170 -5.90 7.53 35.34
N LYS A 171 -4.94 6.83 34.72
CA LYS A 171 -3.80 6.19 35.41
C LYS A 171 -2.47 6.93 35.21
N LEU A 172 -2.41 7.83 34.24
CA LEU A 172 -1.24 8.66 34.02
C LEU A 172 -1.20 9.79 35.05
N LYS A 173 -0.15 9.82 35.87
CA LYS A 173 0.13 11.02 36.69
C LYS A 173 0.58 12.14 35.74
N PRO A 174 -0.09 13.30 35.71
CA PRO A 174 0.43 14.43 34.97
C PRO A 174 1.79 14.82 35.56
N GLN A 175 2.86 14.69 34.76
CA GLN A 175 4.14 15.30 35.11
C GLN A 175 4.03 16.81 34.84
N GLY A 176 3.64 17.55 35.87
CA GLY A 176 3.83 19.00 35.90
C GLY A 176 5.28 19.29 36.26
N GLY A 177 6.07 19.76 35.30
CA GLY A 177 7.20 20.62 35.64
C GLY A 177 6.66 21.87 36.36
N SER A 178 7.43 22.47 37.25
CA SER A 178 7.03 23.65 38.05
C SER A 178 6.73 24.92 37.25
N GLU A 179 6.71 24.84 35.92
CA GLU A 179 6.35 25.95 35.04
C GLU A 179 4.83 26.07 34.93
N ALA A 180 4.32 27.28 35.16
CA ALA A 180 2.93 27.61 34.93
C ALA A 180 2.60 27.39 33.45
N GLN A 181 1.86 26.32 33.14
CA GLN A 181 1.43 26.03 31.78
C GLN A 181 0.49 27.14 31.28
N HIS A 182 0.81 27.73 30.13
CA HIS A 182 0.09 28.89 29.62
C HIS A 182 -1.37 28.52 29.26
N PRO A 183 -2.39 29.22 29.81
CA PRO A 183 -3.80 28.84 29.68
C PRO A 183 -4.35 28.77 28.25
N ALA A 184 -3.63 29.35 27.28
CA ALA A 184 -3.97 29.23 25.85
C ALA A 184 -3.80 27.80 25.28
N LEU A 185 -3.00 26.93 25.92
CA LEU A 185 -2.73 25.58 25.43
C LEU A 185 -3.90 24.60 25.66
N TYR A 186 -4.78 24.88 26.63
CA TYR A 186 -5.93 24.03 26.98
C TYR A 186 -7.28 24.71 26.75
N ALA A 187 -7.30 25.89 26.13
CA ALA A 187 -8.53 26.52 25.69
C ALA A 187 -9.12 25.70 24.54
N TYR A 188 -9.95 24.73 24.87
CA TYR A 188 -10.88 24.10 23.94
C TYR A 188 -11.60 25.21 23.18
N ARG A 189 -11.44 25.23 21.86
CA ARG A 189 -12.09 26.20 20.97
C ARG A 189 -13.30 25.51 20.35
N PRO A 190 -14.48 25.50 21.02
CA PRO A 190 -15.70 25.20 20.30
C PRO A 190 -15.90 26.34 19.27
N GLU A 191 -16.66 26.10 18.22
CA GLU A 191 -16.96 27.06 17.15
C GLU A 191 -15.91 27.18 16.01
N ARG A 192 -15.87 26.19 15.12
CA ARG A 192 -15.75 26.49 13.66
C ARG A 192 -17.11 26.31 12.99
N GLY A 193 -18.11 27.00 13.53
CA GLY A 193 -19.37 27.31 12.86
C GLY A 193 -19.42 28.79 12.51
N ARG A 194 -18.64 29.25 11.51
CA ARG A 194 -18.92 30.55 10.86
C ARG A 194 -18.61 30.53 9.37
N LYS A 195 -19.69 30.82 8.65
CA LYS A 195 -19.89 31.02 7.21
C LYS A 195 -18.72 31.75 6.54
N ILE A 196 -18.27 31.23 5.40
CA ILE A 196 -17.47 31.97 4.42
C ILE A 196 -18.36 33.12 3.91
N PRO A 197 -17.97 34.40 4.05
CA PRO A 197 -18.67 35.47 3.36
C PRO A 197 -18.29 35.42 1.88
N ALA A 198 -19.30 35.42 1.02
CA ALA A 198 -19.13 35.71 -0.39
C ALA A 198 -18.59 37.13 -0.54
N MET A 199 -17.49 37.29 -1.28
CA MET A 199 -17.10 38.55 -1.88
C MET A 199 -16.64 38.26 -3.32
N LEU A 200 -17.47 38.76 -4.24
CA LEU A 200 -17.20 39.31 -5.57
C LEU A 200 -15.91 38.88 -6.29
#